data_AF-A0A963GJ65-F1
#
_entry.id   AF-A0A963GJ65-F1
#
_cell.length_a   1.000
_cell.length_b   1.000
_cell.length_c   1.000
_cell.angle_alpha   90.00
_cell.angle_beta   90.00
_cell.angle_gamma   90.00
#
_symmetry.space_group_name_H-M   'P 1'
#
loop_
_entity.id
_entity.type
_entity.pdbx_description
1 polymer ?
#
loop_
_entity_poly.entity_id
_entity_poly.type
_entity_poly.pdbx_seq_one_letter_code
_entity_poly.pdbx_strand_id
1 'polypeptide(L)'
;MHATAAVRWLGAIACTFAAQVSAQSSPNADWACWYGGGGKLNCLLLKASDNTKLPVQPGQGNGEPVPEDAILIWQGGTELYDAIVEIPLMNDPEDMALVEQLAHFSVCGSAVDCSMTFVSSATELALLQESYSNLR
;
A
#
# COMPACT_ATOMS: atom_id res chain seq x y z
N MET A 1 35.63 -59.15 -23.05
CA MET A 1 35.04 -59.03 -21.71
C MET A 1 34.57 -57.60 -21.55
N HIS A 2 33.32 -57.42 -21.15
CA HIS A 2 32.54 -56.19 -21.16
C HIS A 2 33.02 -55.15 -20.13
N ALA A 3 32.91 -53.87 -20.47
CA ALA A 3 32.24 -52.81 -19.67
C ALA A 3 32.82 -51.42 -20.03
N THR A 4 32.17 -50.70 -20.94
CA THR A 4 32.29 -49.23 -21.04
C THR A 4 31.09 -48.61 -20.33
N ALA A 5 31.35 -48.03 -19.15
CA ALA A 5 30.37 -47.33 -18.35
C ALA A 5 30.00 -45.98 -18.97
N ALA A 6 28.71 -45.69 -19.00
CA ALA A 6 28.13 -44.46 -19.51
C ALA A 6 28.46 -43.26 -18.60
N VAL A 7 28.99 -42.17 -19.19
CA VAL A 7 29.10 -40.87 -18.53
C VAL A 7 27.85 -40.07 -18.88
N ARG A 8 26.96 -39.91 -17.88
CA ARG A 8 25.73 -39.12 -17.96
C ARG A 8 26.04 -37.62 -17.89
N TRP A 9 25.43 -36.88 -18.81
CA TRP A 9 25.43 -35.42 -18.90
C TRP A 9 24.47 -34.77 -17.87
N LEU A 10 24.64 -33.45 -17.73
CA LEU A 10 23.72 -32.42 -17.21
C LEU A 10 23.76 -32.14 -15.70
N GLY A 11 24.78 -31.39 -15.28
CA GLY A 11 24.66 -30.51 -14.12
C GLY A 11 23.83 -29.28 -14.51
N ALA A 12 22.57 -29.25 -14.07
CA ALA A 12 21.71 -28.09 -14.19
C ALA A 12 22.27 -26.96 -13.30
N ILE A 13 22.71 -25.88 -13.93
CA ILE A 13 23.04 -24.62 -13.24
C ILE A 13 21.72 -24.06 -12.72
N ALA A 14 21.47 -24.23 -11.43
CA ALA A 14 20.36 -23.57 -10.75
C ALA A 14 20.64 -22.07 -10.70
N CYS A 15 20.10 -21.31 -11.66
CA CYS A 15 20.00 -19.86 -11.54
C CYS A 15 19.09 -19.54 -10.35
N THR A 16 19.70 -19.28 -9.20
CA THR A 16 19.01 -18.71 -8.04
C THR A 16 18.71 -17.26 -8.40
N PHE A 17 17.48 -16.97 -8.81
CA PHE A 17 17.00 -15.59 -8.93
C PHE A 17 16.88 -15.04 -7.51
N ALA A 18 17.94 -14.39 -7.03
CA ALA A 18 17.80 -13.45 -5.92
C ALA A 18 17.02 -12.25 -6.46
N ALA A 19 15.72 -12.24 -6.24
CA ALA A 19 14.91 -11.05 -6.47
C ALA A 19 15.38 -9.97 -5.48
N GLN A 20 16.30 -9.13 -5.92
CA GLN A 20 16.63 -7.89 -5.22
C GLN A 20 15.41 -6.98 -5.36
N VAL A 21 14.49 -7.06 -4.39
CA VAL A 21 13.52 -6.00 -4.13
C VAL A 21 14.35 -4.79 -3.73
N SER A 22 14.59 -3.92 -4.70
CA SER A 22 15.09 -2.58 -4.44
C SER A 22 13.95 -1.85 -3.77
N ALA A 23 14.06 -1.57 -2.47
CA ALA A 23 13.23 -0.57 -1.83
C ALA A 23 13.59 0.79 -2.43
N GLN A 24 12.99 1.14 -3.57
CA GLN A 24 13.09 2.48 -4.10
C GLN A 24 12.38 3.38 -3.11
N SER A 25 13.15 4.28 -2.49
CA SER A 25 12.64 5.40 -1.73
C SER A 25 11.77 6.27 -2.64
N SER A 26 10.48 5.93 -2.72
CA SER A 26 9.47 6.67 -3.48
C SER A 26 9.20 8.01 -2.80
N PRO A 27 9.16 9.16 -3.48
CA PRO A 27 8.79 10.45 -2.85
C PRO A 27 7.30 10.52 -2.40
N ASN A 28 6.62 9.39 -2.50
CA ASN A 28 5.18 9.22 -2.45
C ASN A 28 4.72 8.80 -1.06
N ALA A 29 3.48 9.17 -0.71
CA ALA A 29 2.83 8.57 0.44
C ALA A 29 2.50 7.10 0.12
N ASP A 30 2.91 6.17 0.99
CA ASP A 30 2.51 4.76 0.94
C ASP A 30 1.56 4.46 2.08
N TRP A 31 0.38 3.96 1.72
CA TRP A 31 -0.67 3.55 2.64
C TRP A 31 -0.85 2.03 2.65
N ALA A 32 -1.18 1.48 3.81
CA ALA A 32 -1.79 0.15 3.91
C ALA A 32 -3.22 0.30 4.43
N CYS A 33 -4.19 -0.28 3.73
CA CYS A 33 -5.60 -0.22 4.11
C CYS A 33 -6.19 -1.63 4.24
N TRP A 34 -7.16 -1.80 5.14
CA TRP A 34 -7.87 -3.07 5.34
C TRP A 34 -9.29 -2.82 5.82
N TYR A 35 -10.15 -3.81 5.61
CA TYR A 35 -11.49 -3.78 6.19
C TYR A 35 -11.44 -4.20 7.65
N GLY A 36 -11.83 -3.28 8.54
CA GLY A 36 -11.85 -3.48 9.99
C GLY A 36 -13.07 -4.24 10.50
N GLY A 37 -14.06 -4.50 9.65
CA GLY A 37 -15.37 -5.01 10.06
C GLY A 37 -16.32 -3.91 10.56
N GLY A 38 -17.61 -4.22 10.62
CA GLY A 38 -18.65 -3.32 11.14
C GLY A 38 -18.76 -2.01 10.36
N GLY A 39 -18.64 -2.08 9.03
CA GLY A 39 -18.68 -0.92 8.16
C GLY A 39 -17.50 0.04 8.34
N LYS A 40 -16.30 -0.46 8.67
CA LYS A 40 -15.11 0.39 8.82
C LYS A 40 -14.00 -0.03 7.87
N LEU A 41 -13.44 0.95 7.18
CA LEU A 41 -12.17 0.83 6.48
C LEU A 41 -11.09 1.48 7.35
N ASN A 42 -10.00 0.77 7.59
CA ASN A 42 -8.86 1.26 8.37
C ASN A 42 -7.67 1.46 7.45
N CYS A 43 -6.95 2.55 7.60
CA CYS A 43 -5.76 2.86 6.82
C CYS A 43 -4.62 3.34 7.72
N LEU A 44 -3.40 2.92 7.40
CA LEU A 44 -2.19 3.27 8.10
C LEU A 44 -1.16 3.84 7.11
N LEU A 45 -0.54 4.94 7.48
CA LEU A 45 0.56 5.53 6.71
C LEU A 45 1.85 4.76 6.98
N LEU A 46 2.35 4.03 5.97
CA LEU A 46 3.62 3.30 6.04
C LEU A 46 4.80 4.22 5.73
N LYS A 47 4.58 5.17 4.82
CA LYS A 47 5.56 6.17 4.40
C LYS A 47 4.87 7.49 4.12
N ALA A 48 5.32 8.55 4.76
CA ALA A 48 4.90 9.91 4.49
C ALA A 48 5.44 10.40 3.15
N SER A 49 4.70 11.31 2.51
CA SER A 49 5.20 11.96 1.32
C SER A 49 6.21 13.05 1.69
N ASP A 50 7.26 13.17 0.88
CA ASP A 50 8.16 14.33 0.91
C ASP A 50 7.60 15.50 0.06
N ASN A 51 6.50 15.27 -0.68
CA ASN A 51 5.86 16.28 -1.51
C ASN A 51 4.91 17.14 -0.68
N THR A 52 5.22 18.44 -0.62
CA THR A 52 4.34 19.49 -0.07
C THR A 52 3.22 19.92 -1.03
N LYS A 53 3.15 19.31 -2.22
CA LYS A 53 2.13 19.66 -3.22
C LYS A 53 0.79 19.07 -2.84
N LEU A 54 -0.19 19.95 -2.62
CA LEU A 54 -1.58 19.56 -2.44
C LEU A 54 -2.06 18.75 -3.66
N PRO A 55 -2.71 17.59 -3.45
CA PRO A 55 -3.44 16.94 -4.52
C PRO A 55 -4.52 17.89 -5.06
N VAL A 56 -4.83 17.77 -6.35
CA VAL A 56 -5.88 18.55 -6.98
C VAL A 56 -7.19 18.24 -6.26
N GLN A 57 -7.77 19.24 -5.58
CA GLN A 57 -8.97 19.04 -4.77
C GLN A 57 -10.09 18.40 -5.61
N PRO A 58 -10.57 17.19 -5.25
CA PRO A 58 -11.79 16.65 -5.81
C PRO A 58 -12.95 17.56 -5.35
N GLY A 59 -13.71 18.14 -6.28
CA GLY A 59 -14.93 18.87 -5.93
C GLY A 59 -14.95 20.38 -6.18
N GLN A 60 -14.12 20.92 -7.08
CA GLN A 60 -14.31 22.30 -7.60
C GLN A 60 -15.69 22.53 -8.28
N GLY A 61 -16.55 21.51 -8.40
CA GLY A 61 -17.89 21.63 -8.99
C GLY A 61 -18.92 22.33 -8.10
N ASN A 62 -18.74 22.34 -6.78
CA ASN A 62 -19.81 22.71 -5.83
C ASN A 62 -19.43 23.91 -4.92
N GLY A 63 -18.14 24.26 -4.84
CA GLY A 63 -17.66 25.35 -3.98
C GLY A 63 -17.60 25.02 -2.49
N GLU A 64 -17.88 23.78 -2.06
CA GLU A 64 -17.66 23.37 -0.68
C GLU A 64 -16.17 23.18 -0.39
N PRO A 65 -15.67 23.73 0.74
CA PRO A 65 -14.29 23.52 1.14
C PRO A 65 -14.08 22.05 1.52
N VAL A 66 -12.99 21.47 1.01
CA VAL A 66 -12.53 20.15 1.44
C VAL A 66 -12.17 20.22 2.94
N PRO A 67 -12.62 19.27 3.78
CA PRO A 67 -12.24 19.21 5.18
C PRO A 67 -10.72 19.13 5.37
N GLU A 68 -10.18 19.81 6.38
CA GLU A 68 -8.73 19.83 6.67
C GLU A 68 -8.16 18.43 6.89
N ASP A 69 -8.90 17.55 7.57
CA ASP A 69 -8.48 16.16 7.80
C ASP A 69 -8.30 15.38 6.49
N ALA A 70 -9.15 15.61 5.48
CA ALA A 70 -9.02 14.97 4.18
C ALA A 70 -7.79 15.48 3.43
N ILE A 71 -7.48 16.78 3.56
CA ILE A 71 -6.26 17.37 3.01
C ILE A 71 -5.03 16.73 3.66
N LEU A 72 -5.04 16.58 4.99
CA LEU A 72 -3.94 15.98 5.74
C LEU A 72 -3.70 14.52 5.35
N ILE A 73 -4.78 13.73 5.22
CA ILE A 73 -4.72 12.35 4.74
C ILE A 73 -4.11 12.31 3.34
N TRP A 74 -4.59 13.12 2.39
CA TRP A 74 -4.08 13.08 1.03
C TRP A 74 -2.64 13.59 0.88
N GLN A 75 -2.19 14.46 1.78
CA GLN A 75 -0.79 14.89 1.84
C GLN A 75 0.13 13.80 2.41
N GLY A 76 -0.41 12.80 3.11
CA GLY A 76 0.40 11.80 3.79
C GLY A 76 1.37 12.42 4.80
N GLY A 77 0.87 13.37 5.61
CA GLY A 77 1.68 14.09 6.59
C GLY A 77 2.31 13.18 7.64
N THR A 78 3.50 13.53 8.12
CA THR A 78 4.25 12.71 9.10
C THR A 78 3.52 12.56 10.44
N GLU A 79 2.61 13.46 10.77
CA GLU A 79 1.71 13.37 11.93
C GLU A 79 0.74 12.18 11.88
N LEU A 80 0.52 11.58 10.71
CA LEU A 80 -0.28 10.37 10.55
C LEU A 80 0.53 9.08 10.71
N TYR A 81 1.84 9.17 10.95
CA TYR A 81 2.62 7.98 11.25
C TYR A 81 2.11 7.28 12.50
N ASP A 82 2.01 5.95 12.43
CA ASP A 82 1.51 5.06 13.48
C ASP A 82 0.04 5.30 13.88
N ALA A 83 -0.66 6.21 13.22
CA ALA A 83 -2.09 6.45 13.40
C ALA A 83 -2.93 5.59 12.45
N ILE A 84 -3.98 4.96 12.99
CA ILE A 84 -4.99 4.29 12.18
C ILE A 84 -6.08 5.31 11.85
N VAL A 85 -6.21 5.63 10.57
CA VAL A 85 -7.30 6.43 10.02
C VAL A 85 -8.51 5.50 9.80
N GLU A 86 -9.59 5.72 10.54
CA GLU A 86 -10.84 5.01 10.35
C GLU A 86 -11.77 5.79 9.40
N ILE A 87 -12.15 5.17 8.29
CA ILE A 87 -13.07 5.69 7.30
C ILE A 87 -14.39 4.92 7.43
N PRO A 88 -15.49 5.56 7.88
CA PRO A 88 -16.77 4.90 8.01
C PRO A 88 -17.37 4.60 6.63
N LEU A 89 -17.79 3.35 6.46
CA LEU A 89 -18.63 2.91 5.35
C LEU A 89 -20.10 3.02 5.77
N MET A 90 -20.96 3.34 4.82
CA MET A 90 -22.38 3.48 5.10
C MET A 90 -23.04 2.14 5.47
N ASN A 91 -22.51 1.02 4.95
CA ASN A 91 -22.97 -0.34 5.22
C ASN A 91 -21.77 -1.30 5.22
N ASP A 92 -21.98 -2.51 5.74
CA ASP A 92 -21.05 -3.62 5.53
C ASP A 92 -20.92 -3.91 4.02
N PRO A 93 -19.71 -3.98 3.47
CA PRO A 93 -19.50 -4.15 2.05
C PRO A 93 -19.73 -5.60 1.61
N GLU A 94 -20.46 -5.77 0.51
CA GLU A 94 -20.64 -7.07 -0.16
C GLU A 94 -19.53 -7.35 -1.18
N ASP A 95 -18.90 -6.29 -1.71
CA ASP A 95 -17.85 -6.34 -2.72
C ASP A 95 -16.56 -5.72 -2.18
N MET A 96 -15.59 -6.57 -1.87
CA MET A 96 -14.28 -6.14 -1.34
C MET A 96 -13.41 -5.45 -2.40
N ALA A 97 -13.62 -5.70 -3.69
CA ALA A 97 -12.88 -4.99 -4.74
C ALA A 97 -13.34 -3.52 -4.81
N LEU A 98 -14.62 -3.26 -4.56
CA LEU A 98 -15.12 -1.89 -4.42
C LEU A 98 -14.56 -1.20 -3.17
N VAL A 99 -14.41 -1.93 -2.07
CA VAL A 99 -13.79 -1.39 -0.83
C VAL A 99 -12.34 -1.02 -1.07
N GLU A 100 -11.58 -1.85 -1.78
CA GLU A 100 -10.20 -1.57 -2.15
C GLU A 100 -10.09 -0.29 -3.01
N GLN A 101 -10.96 -0.14 -4.01
CA GLN A 101 -11.01 1.09 -4.82
C GLN A 101 -11.36 2.31 -3.96
N LEU A 102 -12.37 2.19 -3.10
CA LEU A 102 -12.77 3.26 -2.18
C LEU A 102 -11.63 3.63 -1.23
N ALA A 103 -10.89 2.64 -0.73
CA ALA A 103 -9.73 2.87 0.11
C ALA A 103 -8.66 3.69 -0.62
N HIS A 104 -8.36 3.31 -1.85
CA HIS A 104 -7.42 4.05 -2.70
C HIS A 104 -7.86 5.50 -2.87
N PHE A 105 -9.12 5.73 -3.27
CA PHE A 105 -9.64 7.09 -3.44
C PHE A 105 -9.69 7.89 -2.13
N SER A 106 -9.94 7.23 -1.01
CA SER A 106 -10.04 7.91 0.29
C SER A 106 -8.70 8.44 0.77
N VAL A 107 -7.61 7.66 0.59
CA VAL A 107 -6.28 8.06 1.08
C VAL A 107 -5.42 8.76 0.03
N CYS A 108 -5.61 8.45 -1.25
CA CYS A 108 -4.87 9.07 -2.33
C CYS A 108 -5.60 10.22 -3.00
N GLY A 109 -6.93 10.31 -2.91
CA GLY A 109 -7.70 11.31 -3.63
C GLY A 109 -7.39 11.27 -5.13
N SER A 110 -6.85 12.37 -5.66
CA SER A 110 -6.35 12.48 -7.04
C SER A 110 -4.82 12.54 -7.14
N ALA A 111 -4.09 12.24 -6.07
CA ALA A 111 -2.63 12.30 -6.04
C ALA A 111 -2.05 11.25 -6.99
N VAL A 112 -1.31 11.70 -8.00
CA VAL A 112 -0.59 10.81 -8.95
C VAL A 112 0.58 10.08 -8.29
N ASP A 113 1.05 10.64 -7.17
CA ASP A 113 2.23 10.22 -6.42
C ASP A 113 1.81 9.57 -5.08
N CYS A 114 0.70 8.82 -5.06
CA CYS A 114 0.23 8.09 -3.89
C CYS A 114 0.05 6.61 -4.21
N SER A 115 0.52 5.76 -3.31
CA SER A 115 0.35 4.31 -3.40
C SER A 115 -0.40 3.80 -2.18
N MET A 116 -1.20 2.76 -2.42
CA MET A 116 -2.00 2.10 -1.39
C MET A 116 -1.92 0.60 -1.63
N THR A 117 -1.64 -0.15 -0.57
CA THR A 117 -1.72 -1.62 -0.55
C THR A 117 -2.92 -2.03 0.29
N PHE A 118 -3.83 -2.80 -0.29
CA PHE A 118 -4.96 -3.35 0.43
C PHE A 118 -4.59 -4.70 1.03
N VAL A 119 -4.64 -4.82 2.35
CA VAL A 119 -4.28 -6.05 3.06
C VAL A 119 -5.51 -6.78 3.57
N SER A 120 -5.44 -8.10 3.50
CA SER A 120 -6.54 -9.00 3.83
C SER A 120 -6.41 -9.62 5.22
N SER A 121 -5.26 -9.47 5.86
CA SER A 121 -4.98 -10.06 7.17
C SER A 121 -4.04 -9.21 8.02
N ALA A 122 -4.13 -9.38 9.35
CA ALA A 122 -3.23 -8.73 10.30
C ALA A 122 -1.76 -9.17 10.10
N THR A 123 -1.54 -10.42 9.67
CA THR A 123 -0.18 -10.93 9.39
C THR A 123 0.44 -10.19 8.21
N GLU A 124 -0.32 -9.97 7.14
CA GLU A 124 0.14 -9.23 5.96
C GLU A 124 0.46 -7.77 6.31
N LEU A 125 -0.39 -7.14 7.13
CA LEU A 125 -0.13 -5.80 7.65
C LEU A 125 1.18 -5.75 8.46
N ALA A 126 1.39 -6.70 9.38
CA ALA A 126 2.58 -6.74 10.21
C ALA A 126 3.87 -6.92 9.37
N LEU A 127 3.83 -7.78 8.36
CA LEU A 127 4.96 -7.99 7.44
C LEU A 127 5.26 -6.73 6.61
N LEU A 128 4.23 -6.03 6.13
CA LEU A 128 4.40 -4.75 5.47
C LEU A 128 5.02 -3.73 6.43
N GLN A 129 4.47 -3.55 7.63
CA GLN A 129 5.01 -2.61 8.61
C GLN A 129 6.49 -2.90 8.94
N GLU A 130 6.86 -4.17 9.13
CA GLU A 130 8.24 -4.58 9.37
C GLU A 130 9.14 -4.22 8.17
N SER A 131 8.69 -4.48 6.94
CA SER A 131 9.45 -4.13 5.74
C SER A 131 9.74 -2.62 5.63
N TYR A 132 8.77 -1.77 6.01
CA TYR A 132 8.94 -0.31 5.98
C TYR A 132 9.73 0.22 7.17
N SER A 133 9.64 -0.44 8.33
CA SER A 133 10.42 -0.07 9.52
C SER A 133 11.91 -0.25 9.30
N ASN A 134 12.31 -1.28 8.54
CA ASN A 134 13.71 -1.53 8.19
C ASN A 134 14.29 -0.53 7.16
N LEU A 135 13.46 0.36 6.61
CA LEU A 135 13.85 1.37 5.61
C LEU A 135 13.97 2.79 6.17
N ARG A 136 13.59 3.00 7.44
CA ARG A 136 13.73 4.28 8.16
C ARG A 136 15.07 4.32 8.90
#